data_AF-A0AAJ4W2Y0-F1
#
_entry.id   AF-A0AAJ4W2Y0-F1
#
_cell.length_a   1.000
_cell.length_b   1.000
_cell.length_c   1.000
_cell.angle_alpha   90.00
_cell.angle_beta   90.00
_cell.angle_gamma   90.00
#
_symmetry.space_group_name_H-M   'P 1'
#
loop_
_entity.id
_entity.type
_entity.pdbx_description
1 polymer ?
#
loop_
_entity_poly.entity_id
_entity_poly.type
_entity_poly.pdbx_seq_one_letter_code
_entity_poly.pdbx_strand_id
1 'polypeptide(L)'
;MITVFYTDYYENLSEENLELTLEECIEIFSETIDLVDNFVGITVGAHTMQFHCDEDRILVEVLNPPTLVNPQMYADKAQCLAIIKDIYAKQQLFVYPQMKLVDVRKESLDDVLEREA
;
A
#
# COMPACT_ATOMS: atom_id res chain seq x y z
N MET A 1 13.17 -8.64 -7.88
CA MET A 1 13.03 -7.39 -8.65
C MET A 1 11.89 -6.62 -8.04
N ILE A 2 12.12 -5.35 -7.72
CA ILE A 2 11.09 -4.45 -7.17
C ILE A 2 10.52 -3.69 -8.36
N THR A 3 9.20 -3.67 -8.49
CA THR A 3 8.50 -2.81 -9.43
C THR A 3 7.48 -1.96 -8.71
N VAL A 4 7.27 -0.75 -9.19
CA VAL A 4 6.30 0.21 -8.66
C VAL A 4 5.21 0.43 -9.69
N PHE A 5 3.98 0.60 -9.23
CA PHE A 5 2.89 1.13 -10.01
C PHE A 5 2.19 2.21 -9.19
N TYR A 6 1.57 3.17 -9.85
CA TYR A 6 0.77 4.17 -9.17
C TYR A 6 -0.31 4.70 -10.10
N THR A 7 -1.36 5.24 -9.50
CA THR A 7 -2.42 5.93 -10.20
C THR A 7 -2.61 7.30 -9.58
N ASP A 8 -2.54 8.32 -10.43
CA ASP A 8 -2.94 9.68 -10.13
C ASP A 8 -4.20 10.04 -10.92
N TYR A 9 -5.35 10.01 -10.26
CA TYR A 9 -6.62 10.34 -10.86
C TYR A 9 -6.78 11.84 -11.18
N TYR A 10 -6.03 12.72 -10.49
CA TYR A 10 -6.07 14.15 -10.78
C TYR A 10 -5.43 14.45 -12.14
N GLU A 11 -4.28 13.83 -12.42
CA GLU A 11 -3.56 13.98 -13.69
C GLU A 11 -4.02 13.00 -14.77
N ASN A 12 -4.95 12.08 -14.45
CA ASN A 12 -5.34 10.96 -15.31
C ASN A 12 -4.14 10.10 -15.73
N LEU A 13 -3.21 9.90 -14.80
CA LEU A 13 -1.98 9.14 -15.01
C LEU A 13 -2.10 7.77 -14.33
N SER A 14 -1.73 6.72 -15.04
CA SER A 14 -1.61 5.39 -14.46
C SER A 14 -0.37 4.74 -15.06
N GLU A 15 0.63 4.48 -14.24
CA GLU A 15 1.87 3.86 -14.66
C GLU A 15 2.05 2.53 -13.94
N GLU A 16 2.51 1.53 -14.69
CA GLU A 16 2.69 0.16 -14.20
C GLU A 16 4.10 -0.35 -14.51
N ASN A 17 4.60 -1.28 -13.70
CA ASN A 17 5.87 -1.99 -13.90
C ASN A 17 7.11 -1.07 -13.97
N LEU A 18 7.12 0.03 -13.22
CA LEU A 18 8.27 0.94 -13.14
C LEU A 18 9.39 0.35 -12.30
N GLU A 19 10.61 0.35 -12.82
CA GLU A 19 11.81 -0.01 -12.07
C GLU A 19 12.42 1.26 -11.46
N LEU A 20 11.92 1.63 -10.29
CA LEU A 20 12.34 2.85 -9.60
C LEU A 20 13.38 2.58 -8.52
N THR A 21 14.32 3.50 -8.35
CA THR A 21 15.14 3.59 -7.15
C THR A 21 14.30 3.91 -5.91
N LEU A 22 14.88 3.73 -4.72
CA LEU A 22 14.22 4.09 -3.46
C LEU A 22 13.83 5.58 -3.43
N GLU A 23 14.70 6.44 -3.93
CA GLU A 23 14.50 7.90 -3.92
C GLU A 23 13.33 8.29 -4.82
N GLU A 24 13.29 7.78 -6.05
CA GLU A 24 12.18 8.00 -7.00
C GLU A 24 10.85 7.44 -6.46
N CYS A 25 10.86 6.26 -5.83
CA CYS A 25 9.64 5.71 -5.24
C CYS A 25 9.12 6.56 -4.07
N ILE A 26 10.00 7.11 -3.23
CA ILE A 26 9.62 8.00 -2.14
C ILE A 26 9.04 9.31 -2.68
N GLU A 27 9.60 9.84 -3.77
CA GLU A 27 9.10 11.04 -4.45
C GLU A 27 7.66 10.81 -4.94
N ILE A 28 7.44 9.78 -5.77
CA ILE A 28 6.11 9.42 -6.28
C ILE A 28 5.13 9.17 -5.13
N PHE A 29 5.53 8.43 -4.10
CA PHE A 29 4.69 8.21 -2.93
C PHE A 29 4.29 9.53 -2.27
N SER A 30 5.23 10.45 -2.08
CA SER A 30 4.98 11.71 -1.39
C SER A 30 4.06 12.64 -2.18
N GLU A 31 4.11 12.60 -3.51
CA GLU A 31 3.26 13.35 -4.43
C GLU A 31 1.86 12.75 -4.56
N THR A 32 1.78 11.42 -4.56
CA THR A 32 0.53 10.69 -4.86
C THR A 32 -0.34 10.47 -3.62
N ILE A 33 0.26 10.15 -2.47
CA ILE A 33 -0.48 9.58 -1.33
C ILE A 33 -1.38 10.57 -0.58
N ASP A 34 -1.20 11.86 -0.79
CA ASP A 34 -2.03 12.88 -0.14
C ASP A 34 -3.31 13.19 -0.96
N LEU A 35 -3.45 12.58 -2.14
CA LEU A 35 -4.57 12.78 -3.05
C LEU A 35 -5.62 11.67 -2.85
N VAL A 36 -6.88 12.07 -2.70
CA VAL A 36 -8.01 11.14 -2.50
C VAL A 36 -8.12 10.18 -3.68
N ASP A 37 -8.43 8.92 -3.40
CA ASP A 37 -8.55 7.79 -4.35
C ASP A 37 -7.24 7.38 -5.04
N ASN A 38 -6.14 8.11 -4.86
CA ASN A 38 -4.85 7.74 -5.44
C ASN A 38 -4.17 6.63 -4.61
N PHE A 39 -3.34 5.85 -5.30
CA PHE A 39 -2.59 4.77 -4.67
C PHE A 39 -1.22 4.57 -5.31
N VAL A 40 -0.31 4.03 -4.50
CA VAL A 40 1.00 3.55 -4.92
C VAL A 40 1.12 2.08 -4.51
N GLY A 41 1.57 1.25 -5.44
CA GLY A 41 1.82 -0.16 -5.20
C GLY A 41 3.28 -0.53 -5.44
N ILE A 42 3.83 -1.36 -4.55
CA ILE A 42 5.17 -1.91 -4.66
C ILE A 42 5.06 -3.42 -4.77
N THR A 43 5.59 -3.97 -5.85
CA THR A 43 5.59 -5.40 -6.16
C THR A 43 6.98 -5.97 -5.98
N VAL A 44 7.08 -7.08 -5.24
CA VAL A 44 8.31 -7.85 -5.05
C VAL A 44 8.02 -9.32 -5.36
N GLY A 45 8.56 -9.81 -6.48
CA GLY A 45 8.24 -11.16 -6.96
C GLY A 45 6.77 -11.24 -7.37
N ALA A 46 5.99 -12.13 -6.74
CA ALA A 46 4.55 -12.31 -7.02
C ALA A 46 3.64 -11.61 -6.00
N HIS A 47 4.21 -10.83 -5.08
CA HIS A 47 3.48 -10.19 -3.99
C HIS A 47 3.50 -8.67 -4.16
N THR A 48 2.40 -8.04 -3.79
CA THR A 48 2.21 -6.59 -3.92
C THR A 48 1.74 -6.01 -2.60
N MET A 49 2.34 -4.89 -2.19
CA MET A 49 1.83 -4.04 -1.13
C MET A 49 1.33 -2.73 -1.73
N GLN A 50 0.12 -2.32 -1.37
CA GLN A 50 -0.52 -1.10 -1.83
C GLN A 50 -0.68 -0.12 -0.67
N PHE A 51 -0.43 1.15 -0.94
CA PHE A 51 -0.66 2.29 -0.07
C PHE A 51 -1.73 3.14 -0.75
N HIS A 52 -2.85 3.39 -0.07
CA HIS A 52 -3.90 4.25 -0.60
C HIS A 52 -4.37 5.25 0.44
N CYS A 53 -4.69 6.46 -0.01
CA CYS A 53 -5.28 7.48 0.83
C CYS A 53 -6.73 7.11 1.15
N ASP A 54 -7.04 6.95 2.44
CA ASP A 54 -8.38 6.69 2.97
C ASP A 54 -8.74 7.82 3.95
N GLU A 55 -9.34 8.87 3.40
CA GLU A 55 -9.64 10.14 4.07
C GLU A 55 -8.40 10.75 4.76
N ASP A 56 -8.33 10.69 6.09
CA ASP A 56 -7.24 11.25 6.91
C ASP A 56 -6.14 10.22 7.25
N ARG A 57 -6.24 8.99 6.71
CA ARG A 57 -5.34 7.87 7.02
C ARG A 57 -4.81 7.24 5.74
N ILE A 58 -3.71 6.51 5.83
CA ILE A 58 -3.21 5.70 4.72
C ILE A 58 -3.50 4.25 5.03
N LEU A 59 -4.31 3.62 4.19
CA LEU A 59 -4.54 2.18 4.28
C LEU A 59 -3.42 1.46 3.52
N VAL A 60 -2.71 0.61 4.26
CA VAL A 60 -1.63 -0.22 3.76
C VAL A 60 -2.11 -1.66 3.71
N GLU A 61 -2.07 -2.27 2.54
CA GLU A 61 -2.53 -3.64 2.36
C GLU A 61 -1.57 -4.50 1.53
N VAL A 62 -1.49 -5.79 1.89
CA VAL A 62 -0.80 -6.79 1.06
C VAL A 62 -1.85 -7.50 0.22
N LEU A 63 -1.82 -7.28 -1.10
CA LEU A 63 -2.82 -7.81 -2.00
C LEU A 63 -2.74 -9.33 -2.09
N ASN A 64 -3.89 -9.98 -1.96
CA ASN A 64 -4.03 -11.43 -2.12
C ASN A 64 -5.15 -11.77 -3.12
N PRO A 65 -4.94 -11.51 -4.43
CA PRO A 65 -5.97 -11.70 -5.45
C PRO A 65 -6.68 -13.07 -5.45
N PRO A 66 -5.99 -14.20 -5.17
CA PRO A 66 -6.65 -15.51 -5.16
C PRO A 66 -7.78 -15.66 -4.12
N THR A 67 -7.66 -15.00 -2.96
CA THR A 67 -8.63 -15.16 -1.87
C THR A 67 -9.45 -13.91 -1.60
N LEU A 68 -8.92 -12.73 -1.98
CA LEU A 68 -9.43 -11.41 -1.60
C LEU A 68 -9.49 -11.22 -0.07
N VAL A 69 -8.67 -11.98 0.65
CA VAL A 69 -8.43 -11.78 2.08
C VAL A 69 -7.06 -11.14 2.24
N ASN A 70 -7.07 -9.82 2.43
CA ASN A 70 -5.87 -9.00 2.45
C ASN A 70 -5.48 -8.70 3.90
N PRO A 71 -4.20 -8.86 4.28
CA PRO A 71 -3.67 -8.21 5.47
C PRO A 71 -3.69 -6.69 5.28
N GLN A 72 -4.36 -5.97 6.16
CA GLN A 72 -4.56 -4.52 6.08
C GLN A 72 -4.24 -3.83 7.41
N MET A 73 -3.70 -2.62 7.36
CA MET A 73 -3.57 -1.73 8.52
C MET A 73 -3.64 -0.27 8.10
N TYR A 74 -4.07 0.60 9.01
CA TYR A 74 -3.85 2.03 8.86
C TYR A 74 -2.43 2.41 9.29
N ALA A 75 -1.83 3.36 8.58
CA ALA A 75 -0.53 3.91 8.89
C ALA A 75 -0.49 5.41 8.62
N ASP A 76 0.42 6.12 9.30
CA ASP A 76 0.77 7.49 8.95
C ASP A 76 1.87 7.53 7.87
N LYS A 77 2.09 8.71 7.28
CA LYS A 77 3.10 8.91 6.22
C LYS A 77 4.50 8.49 6.66
N ALA A 78 4.88 8.73 7.91
CA ALA A 78 6.20 8.37 8.41
C ALA A 78 6.38 6.85 8.52
N GLN A 79 5.34 6.14 8.96
CA GLN A 79 5.28 4.68 8.99
C GLN A 79 5.35 4.11 7.57
N CYS A 80 4.59 4.66 6.61
CA CYS A 80 4.66 4.23 5.20
C CYS A 80 6.07 4.40 4.63
N LEU A 81 6.72 5.53 4.86
CA LEU A 81 8.11 5.75 4.40
C LEU A 81 9.09 4.75 5.02
N ALA A 82 8.90 4.37 6.28
CA ALA A 82 9.71 3.34 6.92
C ALA A 82 9.50 1.96 6.26
N ILE A 83 8.25 1.62 5.95
CA ILE A 83 7.88 0.38 5.24
C ILE A 83 8.54 0.33 3.86
N ILE A 84 8.44 1.41 3.06
CA ILE A 84 9.03 1.50 1.73
C ILE A 84 10.55 1.28 1.81
N LYS A 85 11.23 1.96 2.74
CA LYS A 85 12.69 1.79 2.97
C LYS A 85 13.05 0.34 3.31
N ASP A 86 12.26 -0.30 4.17
CA ASP A 86 12.47 -1.69 4.55
C ASP A 86 12.29 -2.67 3.37
N ILE A 87 11.31 -2.42 2.51
CA ILE A 87 11.08 -3.21 1.29
C ILE A 87 12.29 -3.11 0.36
N TYR A 88 12.80 -1.89 0.10
CA TYR A 88 13.96 -1.68 -0.75
C TYR A 88 15.25 -2.28 -0.17
N ALA A 89 15.48 -2.10 1.13
CA ALA A 89 16.67 -2.62 1.80
C ALA A 89 16.73 -4.15 1.81
N LYS A 90 15.57 -4.80 1.98
CA LYS A 90 15.50 -6.26 2.18
C LYS A 90 15.00 -7.01 0.95
N GLN A 91 14.55 -6.30 -0.08
CA GLN A 91 13.92 -6.83 -1.30
C GLN A 91 12.83 -7.87 -0.99
N GLN A 92 11.97 -7.56 -0.02
CA GLN A 92 10.86 -8.43 0.39
C GLN A 92 9.72 -7.60 1.00
N LEU A 93 8.49 -8.11 0.90
CA LEU A 93 7.33 -7.54 1.58
C LEU A 93 7.15 -8.20 2.95
N PHE A 94 6.58 -7.45 3.89
CA PHE A 94 6.31 -7.93 5.25
C PHE A 94 4.82 -7.80 5.55
N VAL A 95 4.29 -8.80 6.25
CA VAL A 95 3.03 -8.67 6.98
C VAL A 95 3.37 -8.24 8.39
N TYR A 96 2.93 -7.05 8.77
CA TYR A 96 3.22 -6.48 10.08
C TYR A 96 2.25 -7.00 11.14
N PRO A 97 2.65 -7.14 12.42
CA PRO A 97 1.78 -7.64 13.48
C PRO A 97 0.48 -6.85 13.69
N GLN A 98 0.48 -5.57 13.31
CA GLN A 98 -0.68 -4.68 13.38
C GLN A 98 -1.71 -4.96 12.27
N MET A 99 -1.31 -5.67 11.21
CA MET A 99 -2.20 -5.97 10.09
C MET A 99 -3.27 -6.98 10.49
N LYS A 100 -4.52 -6.68 10.11
CA LYS A 100 -5.68 -7.55 10.28
C LYS A 100 -6.07 -8.17 8.95
N LEU A 101 -6.54 -9.41 8.98
CA LEU A 101 -7.06 -10.06 7.78
C LEU A 101 -8.47 -9.53 7.50
N VAL A 102 -8.66 -8.99 6.30
CA VAL A 102 -9.91 -8.40 5.86
C VAL A 102 -10.38 -9.12 4.60
N ASP A 103 -11.57 -9.72 4.62
CA ASP A 103 -12.25 -10.20 3.40
C ASP A 103 -12.90 -9.00 2.73
N VAL A 104 -12.20 -8.38 1.78
CA VAL A 104 -12.56 -7.07 1.20
C VAL A 104 -13.87 -7.09 0.40
N ARG A 105 -14.48 -8.26 0.22
CA ARG A 105 -15.83 -8.42 -0.35
C ARG A 105 -16.95 -8.22 0.66
N LYS A 106 -16.65 -8.28 1.96
CA LYS A 106 -17.63 -8.35 3.03
C LYS A 106 -17.56 -7.18 3.98
N GLU A 107 -16.35 -6.69 4.27
CA GLU A 107 -16.11 -5.71 5.32
C GLU A 107 -14.88 -4.85 4.99
N SER A 108 -14.85 -3.66 5.57
CA SER A 108 -13.70 -2.75 5.59
C SER A 108 -12.75 -3.07 6.76
N LEU A 109 -11.57 -2.44 6.79
CA LEU A 109 -10.70 -2.53 7.95
C LEU A 109 -11.36 -1.92 9.21
N ASP A 110 -12.07 -0.80 9.07
CA ASP A 110 -12.78 -0.18 10.19
C ASP A 110 -13.81 -1.13 10.80
N ASP A 111 -14.60 -1.84 9.99
CA ASP A 111 -15.55 -2.86 10.47
C ASP A 111 -14.87 -3.97 11.31
N VAL A 112 -13.67 -4.39 10.89
CA VAL A 112 -12.87 -5.39 11.62
C VAL A 112 -12.36 -4.82 12.95
N LEU A 113 -11.88 -3.58 12.95
CA LEU A 113 -11.35 -2.92 14.14
C LEU A 113 -12.44 -2.64 15.18
N GLU A 114 -13.63 -2.22 14.76
CA GLU A 114 -14.78 -1.99 15.65
C GLU A 114 -15.22 -3.27 16.38
N ARG A 115 -15.13 -4.44 15.72
CA ARG A 115 -15.47 -5.73 16.33
C ARG A 115 -14.48 -6.19 17.38
N GLU A 116 -13.23 -5.74 17.31
CA GLU A 116 -12.14 -6.13 18.23
C GLU A 116 -11.96 -5.16 19.41
N ALA A 117 -12.61 -4.00 19.39
CA ALA A 117 -12.59 -2.99 20.45
C ALA A 117 -13.47 -3.36 21.66
#